data_AF-A0A930XXP6-F1
#
_entry.id   AF-A0A930XXP6-F1
#
_cell.length_a   1.000
_cell.length_b   1.000
_cell.length_c   1.000
_cell.angle_alpha   90.00
_cell.angle_beta   90.00
_cell.angle_gamma   90.00
#
_symmetry.space_group_name_H-M   'P 1'
#
loop_
_entity.id
_entity.type
_entity.pdbx_description
1 polymer ?
#
loop_
_entity_poly.entity_id
_entity_poly.type
_entity_poly.pdbx_seq_one_letter_code
_entity_poly.pdbx_strand_id
1 'polypeptide(L)'
;MAKPDLRQLAADASKCVRCGLCVPRCPTWIASGNEANSPRGRIMLMEALARDGRLPAGGARYLDACLECGLCEEVCPSDVPYVRMHKQAVAAAPPKPVLAVRLLLGLAALPWRTPLLRLGLALARAVAPLEKLLPAAWRLPLAWARSVKHEALPPLPKPASAAPGRVRLLHGCFGGSCDRGALEAAAALLAAGGWEVGAPQETCCGGVHA
;
A
#
# COMPACT_ATOMS: atom_id res chain seq x y z
N MET A 1 2.64 -7.76 -17.23
CA MET A 1 3.84 -7.76 -16.35
C MET A 1 4.93 -8.51 -17.09
N ALA A 2 6.09 -7.89 -17.31
CA ALA A 2 7.24 -8.56 -17.92
C ALA A 2 7.70 -9.72 -17.02
N LYS A 3 8.15 -10.82 -17.64
CA LYS A 3 8.71 -11.96 -16.90
C LYS A 3 9.97 -11.50 -16.16
N PRO A 4 10.15 -11.84 -14.88
CA PRO A 4 11.32 -11.39 -14.13
C PRO A 4 12.60 -11.94 -14.75
N ASP A 5 13.55 -11.05 -15.04
CA ASP A 5 14.87 -11.38 -15.58
C ASP A 5 15.84 -11.70 -14.44
N LEU A 6 15.97 -13.00 -14.14
CA LEU A 6 16.85 -13.48 -13.08
C LEU A 6 18.34 -13.23 -13.38
N ARG A 7 18.74 -13.08 -14.66
CA ARG A 7 20.13 -12.78 -15.00
C ARG A 7 20.48 -11.35 -14.64
N GLN A 8 19.59 -10.42 -14.95
CA GLN A 8 19.75 -9.02 -14.53
C GLN A 8 19.74 -8.90 -13.00
N LEU A 9 18.85 -9.63 -12.32
CA LEU A 9 18.81 -9.66 -10.86
C LEU A 9 20.15 -10.14 -10.25
N ALA A 10 20.75 -11.19 -10.80
CA ALA A 10 22.06 -11.68 -10.38
C ALA A 10 23.17 -10.64 -10.60
N ALA A 11 23.17 -9.98 -11.77
CA ALA A 11 24.15 -8.96 -12.13
C ALA A 11 24.06 -7.71 -11.26
N ASP A 12 22.86 -7.31 -10.84
CA ASP A 12 22.69 -6.19 -9.92
C ASP A 12 23.02 -6.59 -8.47
N ALA A 13 22.70 -7.82 -8.05
CA ALA A 13 23.05 -8.33 -6.73
C ALA A 13 24.56 -8.42 -6.52
N SER A 14 25.33 -8.78 -7.55
CA SER A 14 26.78 -8.90 -7.47
C SER A 14 27.51 -7.57 -7.28
N LYS A 15 26.85 -6.42 -7.52
CA LYS A 15 27.38 -5.08 -7.18
C LYS A 15 27.50 -4.87 -5.66
N CYS A 16 26.75 -5.63 -4.86
CA CYS A 16 26.78 -5.49 -3.41
C CYS A 16 28.10 -6.02 -2.83
N VAL A 17 28.96 -5.11 -2.36
CA VAL A 17 30.21 -5.45 -1.66
C VAL A 17 30.02 -5.82 -0.18
N ARG A 18 28.76 -5.93 0.28
CA ARG A 18 28.37 -6.36 1.64
C ARG A 18 28.94 -5.50 2.79
N CYS A 19 29.23 -4.22 2.52
CA CYS A 19 29.80 -3.28 3.51
C CYS A 19 28.88 -2.97 4.71
N GLY A 20 27.56 -3.14 4.58
CA GLY A 20 26.60 -2.96 5.67
C GLY A 20 26.15 -1.53 5.94
N LEU A 21 26.58 -0.52 5.16
CA LEU A 21 26.18 0.88 5.34
C LEU A 21 24.66 1.11 5.24
N CYS A 22 23.96 0.27 4.48
CA CYS A 22 22.51 0.32 4.32
C CYS A 22 21.73 -0.19 5.56
N VAL A 23 22.36 -0.97 6.43
CA VAL A 23 21.72 -1.63 7.58
C VAL A 23 21.14 -0.61 8.58
N PRO A 24 21.93 0.34 9.14
CA PRO A 24 21.41 1.32 10.10
C PRO A 24 20.48 2.37 9.50
N ARG A 25 20.25 2.36 8.18
CA ARG A 25 19.28 3.22 7.49
C ARG A 25 17.96 2.53 7.21
N CYS A 26 17.88 1.21 7.37
CA CYS A 26 16.68 0.47 7.04
C CYS A 26 15.68 0.45 8.22
N PRO A 27 14.47 1.02 8.07
CA PRO A 27 13.50 1.09 9.17
C PRO A 27 13.05 -0.29 9.67
N THR A 28 12.94 -1.27 8.76
CA THR A 28 12.52 -2.63 9.11
C THR A 28 13.60 -3.43 9.83
N TRP A 29 14.87 -3.14 9.57
CA TRP A 29 15.97 -3.68 10.37
C TRP A 29 16.02 -3.00 11.75
N ILE A 30 15.91 -1.67 11.82
CA ILE A 30 15.89 -0.94 13.09
C ILE A 30 14.78 -1.47 14.01
N ALA A 31 13.58 -1.71 13.45
CA ALA A 31 12.45 -2.22 14.23
C ALA A 31 12.61 -3.69 14.67
N SER A 32 13.34 -4.51 13.91
CA SER A 32 13.39 -5.97 14.15
C SER A 32 14.71 -6.50 14.70
N GLY A 33 15.82 -5.78 14.53
CA GLY A 33 17.18 -6.25 14.81
C GLY A 33 17.63 -7.46 13.98
N ASN A 34 16.81 -7.94 13.05
CA ASN A 34 17.06 -9.17 12.29
C ASN A 34 17.73 -8.84 10.96
N GLU A 35 18.92 -9.38 10.72
CA GLU A 35 19.68 -9.17 9.48
C GLU A 35 18.89 -9.57 8.22
N ALA A 36 18.00 -10.57 8.30
CA ALA A 36 17.16 -10.95 7.17
C ALA A 36 16.18 -9.84 6.73
N ASN A 37 15.83 -8.92 7.63
CA ASN A 37 15.07 -7.70 7.35
C ASN A 37 15.95 -6.52 6.93
N SER A 38 17.27 -6.68 6.86
CA SER A 38 18.16 -5.63 6.35
C SER A 38 18.15 -5.62 4.82
N PRO A 39 18.50 -4.49 4.16
CA PRO A 39 18.63 -4.45 2.71
C PRO A 39 19.73 -5.42 2.24
N ARG A 40 20.83 -5.53 2.99
CA ARG A 40 21.92 -6.48 2.73
C ARG A 40 21.43 -7.93 2.81
N GLY A 41 20.70 -8.29 3.86
CA GLY A 41 20.15 -9.63 4.02
C GLY A 41 19.14 -9.98 2.92
N ARG A 42 18.33 -9.00 2.50
CA ARG A 42 17.40 -9.20 1.37
C ARG A 42 18.13 -9.32 0.03
N ILE A 43 19.21 -8.58 -0.21
CA ILE A 43 20.05 -8.78 -1.40
C ILE A 43 20.57 -10.23 -1.44
N MET A 44 20.96 -10.81 -0.31
CA MET A 44 21.36 -12.22 -0.25
C MET A 44 20.23 -13.19 -0.63
N LEU A 45 19.00 -12.89 -0.22
CA LEU A 45 17.81 -13.67 -0.63
C LEU A 45 17.56 -13.52 -2.14
N MET A 46 17.74 -12.32 -2.70
CA MET A 46 17.60 -12.07 -4.14
C MET A 46 18.70 -12.77 -4.94
N GLU A 47 19.94 -12.81 -4.43
CA GLU A 47 21.06 -13.55 -5.04
C GLU A 47 20.77 -15.06 -5.05
N ALA A 48 20.27 -15.61 -3.93
CA ALA A 48 19.84 -17.00 -3.87
C ALA A 48 18.68 -17.29 -4.84
N LEU A 49 17.69 -16.40 -4.94
CA LEU A 49 16.59 -16.53 -5.90
C LEU A 49 17.09 -16.50 -7.34
N ALA A 50 18.04 -15.62 -7.67
CA ALA A 50 18.58 -15.50 -9.00
C ALA A 50 19.41 -16.73 -9.42
N ARG A 51 20.16 -17.32 -8.47
CA ARG A 51 20.98 -18.52 -8.70
C ARG A 51 20.15 -19.80 -8.73
N ASP A 52 19.30 -19.99 -7.72
CA ASP A 52 18.62 -21.26 -7.45
C ASP A 52 17.20 -21.30 -8.05
N GLY A 53 16.72 -20.18 -8.60
CA GLY A 53 15.37 -20.04 -9.15
C GLY A 53 14.26 -20.05 -8.10
N ARG A 54 14.61 -20.14 -6.81
CA ARG A 54 13.67 -20.19 -5.68
C ARG A 54 14.25 -19.56 -4.42
N LEU A 55 13.37 -19.03 -3.57
CA LEU A 55 13.75 -18.55 -2.25
C LEU A 55 13.91 -19.71 -1.25
N PRO A 56 14.80 -19.57 -0.25
CA PRO A 56 14.81 -20.44 0.93
C PRO A 56 13.46 -20.48 1.65
N ALA A 57 13.22 -21.55 2.41
CA ALA A 57 11.99 -21.70 3.20
C ALA A 57 11.80 -20.50 4.14
N GLY A 58 10.64 -19.84 4.03
CA GLY A 58 10.34 -18.64 4.81
C GLY A 58 11.10 -17.38 4.39
N GLY A 59 11.87 -17.40 3.28
CA GLY A 59 12.58 -16.23 2.76
C GLY A 59 11.64 -15.13 2.26
N ALA A 60 10.50 -15.51 1.68
CA ALA A 60 9.53 -14.57 1.10
C ALA A 60 9.05 -13.51 2.10
N ARG A 61 8.79 -13.89 3.37
CA ARG A 61 8.30 -12.95 4.40
C ARG A 61 9.25 -11.77 4.64
N TYR A 62 10.55 -12.00 4.44
CA TYR A 62 11.55 -10.96 4.62
C TYR A 62 11.57 -10.00 3.44
N LEU A 63 11.32 -10.49 2.22
CA LEU A 63 11.06 -9.63 1.07
C LEU A 63 9.76 -8.85 1.30
N ASP A 64 8.66 -9.51 1.67
CA ASP A 64 7.34 -8.89 1.89
C ASP A 64 7.36 -7.80 2.97
N ALA A 65 8.30 -7.86 3.93
CA ALA A 65 8.47 -6.85 4.95
C ALA A 65 9.12 -5.55 4.46
N CYS A 66 9.62 -5.50 3.22
CA CYS A 66 10.24 -4.31 2.65
C CYS A 66 9.19 -3.19 2.43
N LEU A 67 9.49 -1.97 2.87
CA LEU A 67 8.64 -0.80 2.65
C LEU A 67 8.94 -0.09 1.32
N GLU A 68 9.93 -0.57 0.56
CA GLU A 68 10.35 0.00 -0.73
C GLU A 68 10.71 1.51 -0.68
N CYS A 69 11.14 2.00 0.49
CA CYS A 69 11.40 3.43 0.75
C CYS A 69 12.67 4.02 0.10
N GLY A 70 13.54 3.21 -0.54
CA GLY A 70 14.72 3.71 -1.26
C GLY A 70 15.93 4.16 -0.41
N LEU A 71 15.80 4.39 0.90
CA LEU A 71 16.89 4.88 1.77
C LEU A 71 18.22 4.11 1.68
N CYS A 72 18.14 2.81 1.40
CA CYS A 72 19.32 1.96 1.23
C CYS A 72 20.12 2.24 -0.05
N GLU A 73 19.47 2.76 -1.09
CA GLU A 73 20.13 3.14 -2.34
C GLU A 73 20.89 4.46 -2.15
N GLU A 74 20.29 5.44 -1.46
CA GLU A 74 20.89 6.75 -1.20
C GLU A 74 22.26 6.68 -0.48
N VAL A 75 22.44 5.67 0.38
CA VAL A 75 23.67 5.47 1.15
C VAL A 75 24.61 4.44 0.53
N CYS A 76 24.24 3.84 -0.60
CA CYS A 76 25.02 2.75 -1.20
C CYS A 76 26.18 3.31 -2.03
N PRO A 77 27.45 3.05 -1.67
CA PRO A 77 28.59 3.50 -2.47
C PRO A 77 28.78 2.70 -3.77
N SER A 78 28.02 1.62 -3.94
CA SER A 78 28.11 0.72 -5.11
C SER A 78 26.91 0.86 -6.04
N ASP A 79 26.04 1.86 -5.81
CA ASP A 79 24.85 2.15 -6.61
C ASP A 79 24.00 0.91 -6.91
N VAL A 80 23.79 0.07 -5.89
CA VAL A 80 22.96 -1.14 -6.02
C VAL A 80 21.51 -0.69 -6.22
N PRO A 81 20.85 -1.06 -7.34
CA PRO A 81 19.49 -0.65 -7.67
C PRO A 81 18.45 -1.51 -6.93
N TYR A 82 18.49 -1.43 -5.60
CA TYR A 82 17.78 -2.27 -4.65
C TYR A 82 16.26 -2.35 -4.86
N VAL A 83 15.55 -1.23 -5.02
CA VAL A 83 14.08 -1.20 -5.14
C VAL A 83 13.64 -1.90 -6.43
N ARG A 84 14.36 -1.68 -7.53
CA ARG A 84 14.10 -2.39 -8.79
C ARG A 84 14.34 -3.89 -8.62
N MET A 85 15.47 -4.28 -8.03
CA MET A 85 15.77 -5.69 -7.75
C MET A 85 14.70 -6.32 -6.86
N HIS A 86 14.24 -5.60 -5.84
CA HIS A 86 13.22 -6.04 -4.92
C HIS A 86 11.91 -6.37 -5.63
N LYS A 87 11.43 -5.45 -6.48
CA LYS A 87 10.22 -5.66 -7.29
C LYS A 87 10.36 -6.88 -8.22
N GLN A 88 11.52 -7.06 -8.85
CA GLN A 88 11.80 -8.24 -9.67
C GLN A 88 11.76 -9.52 -8.85
N ALA A 89 12.36 -9.52 -7.66
CA ALA A 89 12.40 -10.67 -6.77
C ALA A 89 11.02 -11.05 -6.22
N VAL A 90 10.19 -10.06 -5.84
CA VAL A 90 8.81 -10.30 -5.41
C VAL A 90 7.95 -10.82 -6.55
N ALA A 91 8.13 -10.31 -7.78
CA ALA A 91 7.43 -10.81 -8.96
C ALA A 91 7.86 -12.24 -9.36
N ALA A 92 9.12 -12.60 -9.08
CA ALA A 92 9.65 -13.95 -9.30
C ALA A 92 9.32 -14.93 -8.18
N ALA A 93 9.15 -14.43 -6.95
CA ALA A 93 8.66 -15.23 -5.85
C ALA A 93 7.22 -15.65 -6.16
N PRO A 94 6.88 -16.96 -6.10
CA PRO A 94 5.52 -17.40 -6.38
C PRO A 94 4.57 -16.69 -5.42
N PRO A 95 3.46 -16.11 -5.91
CA PRO A 95 2.49 -15.51 -5.01
C PRO A 95 1.99 -16.61 -4.08
N LYS A 96 1.77 -16.29 -2.81
CA LYS A 96 1.00 -17.15 -1.91
C LYS A 96 -0.45 -16.68 -1.83
N PRO A 97 -1.28 -16.88 -2.85
CA PRO A 97 -2.69 -16.91 -2.57
C PRO A 97 -3.01 -18.29 -2.04
N VAL A 98 -3.24 -18.38 -0.73
CA VAL A 98 -4.21 -19.37 -0.24
C VAL A 98 -5.46 -19.17 -1.09
N LEU A 99 -5.85 -20.19 -1.85
CA LEU A 99 -7.01 -20.18 -2.75
C LEU A 99 -8.24 -19.58 -2.06
N ALA A 100 -8.37 -19.83 -0.75
CA ALA A 100 -9.36 -19.24 0.14
C ALA A 100 -9.36 -17.70 0.17
N VAL A 101 -8.20 -17.04 0.21
CA VAL A 101 -8.09 -15.56 0.19
C VAL A 101 -8.46 -15.00 -1.18
N ARG A 102 -8.06 -15.65 -2.28
CA ARG A 102 -8.49 -15.24 -3.63
C ARG A 102 -9.99 -15.45 -3.85
N LEU A 103 -10.56 -16.53 -3.33
CA LEU A 103 -12.00 -16.77 -3.32
C LEU A 103 -12.72 -15.76 -2.45
N LEU A 104 -12.24 -15.46 -1.25
CA LEU A 104 -12.82 -14.44 -0.35
C LEU A 104 -12.77 -13.05 -0.97
N LEU A 105 -11.61 -12.63 -1.51
CA LEU A 105 -11.46 -11.34 -2.20
C LEU A 105 -12.31 -11.28 -3.48
N GLY A 106 -12.36 -12.37 -4.25
CA GLY A 106 -13.23 -12.48 -5.42
C GLY A 106 -14.71 -12.35 -5.04
N LEU A 107 -15.15 -13.11 -4.04
CA LEU A 107 -16.50 -13.04 -3.47
C LEU A 107 -16.81 -11.67 -2.83
N ALA A 108 -15.81 -10.93 -2.35
CA ALA A 108 -15.97 -9.57 -1.84
C ALA A 108 -16.03 -8.52 -2.97
N ALA A 109 -15.34 -8.76 -4.09
CA ALA A 109 -15.32 -7.90 -5.28
C ALA A 109 -16.50 -8.14 -6.24
N LEU A 110 -17.37 -9.11 -5.93
CA LEU A 110 -18.51 -9.50 -6.76
C LEU A 110 -19.57 -8.36 -6.79
N PRO A 111 -19.94 -7.82 -7.98
CA PRO A 111 -20.66 -6.55 -8.12
C PRO A 111 -22.08 -6.56 -7.52
N TRP A 112 -22.79 -7.69 -7.60
CA TRP A 112 -24.08 -7.96 -6.97
C TRP A 112 -24.09 -7.94 -5.43
N ARG A 113 -22.92 -8.04 -4.77
CA ARG A 113 -22.81 -7.86 -3.31
C ARG A 113 -22.66 -6.40 -2.91
N THR A 114 -22.25 -5.50 -3.80
CA THR A 114 -22.18 -4.06 -3.49
C THR A 114 -23.53 -3.44 -3.08
N PRO A 115 -24.69 -3.71 -3.72
CA PRO A 115 -25.97 -3.21 -3.23
C PRO A 115 -26.43 -3.90 -1.93
N LEU A 116 -26.20 -5.21 -1.77
CA LEU A 116 -26.56 -5.95 -0.55
C LEU A 116 -25.69 -5.53 0.65
N LEU A 117 -24.40 -5.29 0.43
CA LEU A 117 -23.48 -4.77 1.43
C LEU A 117 -23.82 -3.32 1.79
N ARG A 118 -24.18 -2.49 0.80
CA ARG A 118 -24.70 -1.13 1.05
C ARG A 118 -26.00 -1.15 1.84
N LEU A 119 -26.91 -2.06 1.53
CA LEU A 119 -28.16 -2.25 2.27
C LEU A 119 -27.88 -2.75 3.70
N GLY A 120 -27.01 -3.74 3.86
CA GLY A 120 -26.59 -4.25 5.18
C GLY A 120 -25.90 -3.18 6.02
N LEU A 121 -25.05 -2.36 5.42
CA LEU A 121 -24.39 -1.22 6.06
C LEU A 121 -25.40 -0.11 6.43
N ALA A 122 -26.39 0.16 5.58
CA ALA A 122 -27.46 1.11 5.86
C ALA A 122 -28.37 0.63 7.01
N LEU A 123 -28.75 -0.65 7.00
CA LEU A 123 -29.52 -1.28 8.09
C LEU A 123 -28.72 -1.28 9.40
N ALA A 124 -27.44 -1.64 9.35
CA ALA A 124 -26.53 -1.59 10.48
C ALA A 124 -26.42 -0.17 11.08
N ARG A 125 -26.38 0.87 10.23
CA ARG A 125 -26.42 2.27 10.67
C ARG A 125 -27.76 2.66 11.29
N ALA A 126 -28.88 2.15 10.79
CA ALA A 126 -30.20 2.42 11.35
C ALA A 126 -30.38 1.81 12.75
N VAL A 127 -29.78 0.65 13.01
CA VAL A 127 -29.85 -0.02 14.33
C VAL A 127 -28.70 0.35 15.28
N ALA A 128 -27.68 1.05 14.80
CA ALA A 128 -26.57 1.57 15.61
C ALA A 128 -26.98 2.34 16.89
N PRO A 129 -27.99 3.23 16.92
CA PRO A 129 -28.41 3.88 18.17
C PRO A 129 -28.93 2.90 19.23
N LEU A 130 -29.28 1.67 18.82
CA LEU A 130 -29.76 0.59 19.69
C LEU A 130 -28.63 -0.33 20.17
N GLU A 131 -27.36 -0.05 19.85
CA GLU A 131 -26.19 -0.92 20.14
C GLU A 131 -26.05 -1.31 21.63
N LYS A 132 -26.54 -0.48 22.54
CA LYS A 132 -26.52 -0.74 23.98
C LYS A 132 -27.48 -1.86 24.40
N LEU A 133 -28.52 -2.12 23.60
CA LEU A 133 -29.51 -3.18 23.80
C LEU A 133 -29.12 -4.48 23.08
N LEU A 134 -28.11 -4.45 22.22
CA LEU A 134 -27.62 -5.64 21.52
C LEU A 134 -26.52 -6.38 22.31
N PRO A 135 -26.43 -7.71 22.16
CA PRO A 135 -25.37 -8.52 22.76
C PRO A 135 -23.98 -8.05 22.31
N ALA A 136 -22.98 -8.20 23.19
CA ALA A 136 -21.62 -7.68 22.98
C ALA A 136 -20.98 -8.13 21.64
N ALA A 137 -21.30 -9.34 21.18
CA ALA A 137 -20.82 -9.90 19.92
C ALA A 137 -21.19 -9.05 18.68
N TRP A 138 -22.28 -8.28 18.73
CA TRP A 138 -22.75 -7.45 17.63
C TRP A 138 -22.21 -6.02 17.66
N ARG A 139 -21.60 -5.59 18.78
CA ARG A 139 -21.14 -4.20 18.97
C ARG A 139 -19.92 -3.85 18.12
N LEU A 140 -18.95 -4.75 17.99
CA LEU A 140 -17.76 -4.57 17.14
C LEU A 140 -18.10 -4.42 15.65
N PRO A 141 -18.91 -5.31 15.03
CA PRO A 141 -19.26 -5.17 13.61
C PRO A 141 -20.12 -3.93 13.35
N LEU A 142 -21.00 -3.54 14.28
CA LEU A 142 -21.78 -2.28 14.17
C LEU A 142 -20.91 -1.04 14.31
N ALA A 143 -19.95 -1.03 15.24
CA ALA A 143 -18.99 0.05 15.40
C ALA A 143 -18.11 0.19 14.14
N TRP A 144 -17.58 -0.91 13.61
CA TRP A 144 -16.82 -0.92 12.36
C TRP A 144 -17.67 -0.41 11.18
N ALA A 145 -18.93 -0.85 11.06
CA ALA A 145 -19.87 -0.37 10.06
C ALA A 145 -20.13 1.16 10.14
N ARG A 146 -20.15 1.75 11.35
CA ARG A 146 -20.21 3.21 11.53
C ARG A 146 -18.91 3.90 11.09
N SER A 147 -17.76 3.26 11.31
CA SER A 147 -16.44 3.77 10.97
C SER A 147 -16.15 3.76 9.47
N VAL A 148 -16.69 2.79 8.71
CA VAL A 148 -16.51 2.70 7.26
C VAL A 148 -17.38 3.73 6.54
N LYS A 149 -16.91 4.98 6.47
CA LYS A 149 -17.52 6.01 5.61
C LYS A 149 -17.03 5.83 4.16
N HIS A 150 -17.70 4.98 3.39
CA HIS A 150 -17.62 5.04 1.92
C HIS A 150 -18.42 6.24 1.41
N GLU A 151 -18.03 7.43 1.85
CA GLU A 151 -18.57 8.67 1.28
C GLU A 151 -17.60 9.14 0.20
N ALA A 152 -18.14 9.64 -0.91
CA ALA A 152 -17.34 10.47 -1.80
C ALA A 152 -16.71 11.62 -1.00
N LEU A 153 -15.55 12.13 -1.42
CA LEU A 153 -14.99 13.33 -0.82
C LEU A 153 -16.09 14.41 -0.70
N PRO A 154 -16.13 15.17 0.40
CA PRO A 154 -17.04 16.31 0.48
C PRO A 154 -16.83 17.23 -0.73
N PRO A 155 -17.87 17.97 -1.15
CA PRO A 155 -17.79 18.84 -2.31
C PRO A 155 -16.58 19.77 -2.18
N LEU A 156 -15.70 19.70 -3.18
CA LEU A 156 -14.44 20.44 -3.17
C LEU A 156 -14.72 21.95 -3.09
N PRO A 157 -13.96 22.70 -2.27
CA PRO A 157 -14.15 24.13 -2.12
C PRO A 157 -13.99 24.85 -3.47
N LYS A 158 -14.85 25.85 -3.71
CA LYS A 158 -14.74 26.69 -4.89
C LYS A 158 -13.49 27.57 -4.79
N PRO A 159 -12.77 27.83 -5.90
CA PRO A 159 -11.59 28.68 -5.87
C PRO A 159 -11.97 30.10 -5.40
N ALA A 160 -11.13 30.68 -4.55
CA ALA A 160 -11.36 32.02 -4.00
C ALA A 160 -11.08 33.16 -5.00
N SER A 161 -10.38 32.90 -6.11
CA SER A 161 -10.02 33.90 -7.13
C SER A 161 -9.95 33.28 -8.54
N ALA A 162 -9.78 34.13 -9.56
CA ALA A 162 -9.52 33.69 -10.95
C ALA A 162 -8.28 32.78 -10.99
N ALA A 163 -8.46 31.57 -11.53
CA ALA A 163 -7.58 30.45 -11.26
C ALA A 163 -6.26 30.50 -12.06
N PRO A 164 -5.12 30.20 -11.44
CA PRO A 164 -3.84 29.99 -12.14
C PRO A 164 -3.78 28.62 -12.85
N GLY A 165 -4.71 27.70 -12.57
CA GLY A 165 -4.80 26.37 -13.19
C GLY A 165 -5.72 25.41 -12.45
N ARG A 166 -5.79 24.17 -12.94
CA ARG A 166 -6.60 23.07 -12.38
C ARG A 166 -5.71 22.01 -11.74
N VAL A 167 -6.04 21.59 -10.52
CA VAL A 167 -5.34 20.52 -9.79
C VAL A 167 -6.29 19.34 -9.57
N ARG A 168 -5.78 18.12 -9.76
CA ARG A 168 -6.51 16.88 -9.46
C ARG A 168 -5.95 16.24 -8.20
N LEU A 169 -6.77 16.12 -7.16
CA LEU A 169 -6.39 15.43 -5.92
C LEU A 169 -6.77 13.95 -6.02
N LEU A 170 -5.76 13.08 -6.06
CA LEU A 170 -5.96 11.64 -6.03
C LEU A 170 -6.20 11.19 -4.58
N HIS A 171 -7.34 10.58 -4.32
CA HIS A 171 -7.73 10.11 -2.99
C HIS A 171 -7.73 8.57 -2.85
N GLY A 172 -7.82 7.84 -3.97
CA GLY A 172 -7.73 6.39 -4.04
C GLY A 172 -8.75 5.64 -3.17
N CYS A 173 -8.51 4.34 -2.97
CA CYS A 173 -9.35 3.46 -2.14
C CYS A 173 -9.12 3.64 -0.63
N PHE A 174 -7.91 4.07 -0.23
CA PHE A 174 -7.51 4.17 1.17
C PHE A 174 -7.68 5.60 1.72
N GLY A 175 -7.28 6.62 0.96
CA GLY A 175 -7.24 8.00 1.42
C GLY A 175 -8.62 8.55 1.84
N GLY A 176 -9.69 8.18 1.13
CA GLY A 176 -11.06 8.55 1.53
C GLY A 176 -11.53 7.97 2.87
N SER A 177 -10.92 6.86 3.32
CA SER A 177 -11.30 6.15 4.55
C SER A 177 -10.40 6.51 5.73
N CYS A 178 -9.09 6.68 5.50
CA CYS A 178 -8.10 6.83 6.56
C CYS A 178 -7.45 8.23 6.64
N ASP A 179 -7.29 8.93 5.50
CA ASP A 179 -6.58 10.21 5.41
C ASP A 179 -7.50 11.39 5.04
N ARG A 180 -8.79 11.25 5.34
CA ARG A 180 -9.82 12.25 4.97
C ARG A 180 -9.48 13.67 5.46
N GLY A 181 -9.00 13.81 6.69
CA GLY A 181 -8.63 15.11 7.24
C GLY A 181 -7.47 15.77 6.47
N ALA A 182 -6.48 14.99 6.04
CA ALA A 182 -5.38 15.49 5.24
C ALA A 182 -5.84 15.91 3.84
N LEU A 183 -6.74 15.14 3.21
CA LEU A 183 -7.32 15.46 1.91
C LEU A 183 -8.19 16.73 1.95
N GLU A 184 -9.00 16.90 3.00
CA GLU A 184 -9.81 18.11 3.22
C GLU A 184 -8.92 19.35 3.43
N ALA A 185 -7.87 19.23 4.25
CA ALA A 185 -6.93 20.32 4.48
C ALA A 185 -6.16 20.71 3.20
N ALA A 186 -5.73 19.72 2.41
CA ALA A 186 -5.05 19.96 1.14
C ALA A 186 -5.98 20.65 0.12
N ALA A 187 -7.23 20.21 0.00
CA ALA A 187 -8.22 20.84 -0.87
C ALA A 187 -8.50 22.29 -0.47
N ALA A 188 -8.63 22.55 0.83
CA ALA A 188 -8.85 23.90 1.36
C ALA A 188 -7.66 24.83 1.08
N LEU A 189 -6.43 24.35 1.30
CA LEU A 189 -5.21 25.09 1.01
C LEU A 189 -5.11 25.46 -0.48
N LEU A 190 -5.36 24.49 -1.37
CA LEU A 190 -5.31 24.70 -2.82
C LEU A 190 -6.39 25.68 -3.30
N ALA A 191 -7.62 25.55 -2.82
CA ALA A 191 -8.70 26.47 -3.18
C ALA A 191 -8.47 27.90 -2.64
N ALA A 192 -7.89 28.02 -1.43
CA ALA A 192 -7.45 29.31 -0.88
C ALA A 192 -6.32 29.94 -1.71
N GLY A 193 -5.45 29.11 -2.30
CA GLY A 193 -4.45 29.53 -3.28
C GLY A 193 -4.99 29.83 -4.68
N GLY A 194 -6.31 29.79 -4.87
CA GLY A 194 -6.97 30.11 -6.14
C GLY A 194 -7.06 28.96 -7.15
N TRP A 195 -6.63 27.74 -6.81
CA TRP A 195 -6.63 26.61 -7.74
C TRP A 195 -8.02 25.99 -7.87
N GLU A 196 -8.39 25.58 -9.09
CA GLU A 196 -9.57 24.75 -9.32
C GLU A 196 -9.25 23.30 -8.93
N VAL A 197 -9.73 22.87 -7.75
CA VAL A 197 -9.49 21.53 -7.24
C VAL A 197 -10.58 20.59 -7.74
N GLY A 198 -10.19 19.51 -8.41
CA GLY A 198 -11.09 18.44 -8.85
C GLY A 198 -10.65 17.07 -8.34
N ALA A 199 -11.59 16.15 -8.20
CA ALA A 199 -11.30 14.73 -8.00
C ALA A 199 -11.52 13.97 -9.32
N PRO A 200 -10.58 13.15 -9.78
CA PRO A 200 -10.82 12.19 -10.87
C PRO A 200 -11.73 11.04 -10.41
N GLN A 201 -12.45 10.42 -11.35
CA GLN A 201 -13.20 9.18 -11.07
C GLN A 201 -12.24 7.99 -11.10
N GLU A 202 -11.58 7.71 -9.97
CA GLU A 202 -10.63 6.61 -9.84
C GLU A 202 -10.83 5.81 -8.55
N THR A 203 -10.65 4.49 -8.65
CA THR A 203 -10.81 3.55 -7.53
C THR A 203 -9.50 3.29 -6.78
N CYS A 204 -8.35 3.65 -7.34
CA CYS A 204 -7.03 3.45 -6.74
C CYS A 204 -6.10 4.60 -7.13
N CYS A 205 -5.50 5.29 -6.15
CA CYS A 205 -4.58 6.41 -6.39
C CYS A 205 -3.18 5.97 -6.80
N GLY A 206 -2.90 4.66 -6.87
CA GLY A 206 -1.58 4.14 -7.27
C GLY A 206 -0.47 4.28 -6.23
N GLY A 207 -0.72 4.88 -5.06
CA GLY A 207 0.22 4.78 -3.93
C GLY A 207 0.31 3.31 -3.50
N VAL A 208 1.42 2.60 -3.76
CA VAL A 208 2.73 2.88 -3.16
C VAL A 208 3.86 3.08 -4.19
N HIS A 209 3.68 2.86 -5.50
CA HIS A 209 4.75 3.02 -6.51
C HIS A 209 4.26 3.27 -7.95
N ALA A 210 3.77 4.47 -8.27
CA ALA A 210 3.82 4.97 -9.64
C ALA A 210 5.23 5.47 -9.97
#